data_AF-A0A673BVX2-F1
#
_entry.id   AF-A0A673BVX2-F1
#
_cell.length_a   1.000
_cell.length_b   1.000
_cell.length_c   1.000
_cell.angle_alpha   90.00
_cell.angle_beta   90.00
_cell.angle_gamma   90.00
#
_symmetry.space_group_name_H-M   'P 1'
#
loop_
_entity.id
_entity.type
_entity.pdbx_description
1 polymer ?
#
loop_
_entity_poly.entity_id
_entity_poly.type
_entity_poly.pdbx_seq_one_letter_code
_entity_poly.pdbx_strand_id
1 'polypeptide(L)'
;MVKHQPLQVYERQLCLSCITGIYGCRWKRYQRSHDDTTKWELLWSLILLFTFCLLLVWFYFWWEAHNDYNEFNWFLYNRYGEWSDGTVPILATTAAGFTYIPCRCRIFTLCHIAVGQQLNLHWLHKIGVTAALLTTIVGVISVNETWGQEWDIIPISLQATGPFLHIGALATVTALSWIVAGQVARAEKTVFQVVVVVLYLSVLLGLYVVPLYITSPCIMDPENLKQRPDVIGQRGASMLAPENTMVSFQRALEMNVTGLEVDVTISMDGVPFLMHDRTLQRTTDVEKVFPDRQMDDASFFNWTDLQQLNAGQWFLTDDPFWTVHTLFPKQRHQIANQSVCSLEQLLKLASYNNSTVVIRLRRPPLAHPCFHSWINDTLQTMQQSGIQQSLVIWTPDDDRMQVKKTAPGLIQASLEKRSPQSLHQDGISRLVLRYNQASAQEIRDFSQNNIKLTLFSVNEPWLYSVLWCSGVSSVSSEAPHILKKVPYPIWLMRPKEYCMLWVSADLLSFAVVIGIFIFQKYRTSGMRSYNPEQIMLSAAVRRSSRDINVMKEKLIFSGQPQ
;
A
#
# COMPACT_ATOMS: atom_id res chain seq x y z
N MET A 1 -42.05 47.37 -30.50
CA MET A 1 -40.62 47.33 -30.14
C MET A 1 -40.11 45.91 -30.27
N VAL A 2 -39.40 45.61 -31.37
CA VAL A 2 -38.75 44.31 -31.58
C VAL A 2 -37.48 44.30 -30.73
N LYS A 3 -37.43 43.46 -29.68
CA LYS A 3 -36.19 43.22 -28.94
C LYS A 3 -35.25 42.42 -29.85
N HIS A 4 -34.20 43.07 -30.36
CA HIS A 4 -33.09 42.34 -30.96
C HIS A 4 -32.35 41.56 -29.86
N GLN A 5 -32.40 40.23 -29.92
CA GLN A 5 -31.50 39.38 -29.16
C GLN A 5 -30.06 39.59 -29.66
N PRO A 6 -29.06 39.72 -28.78
CA PRO A 6 -27.67 39.86 -29.19
C PRO A 6 -27.23 38.61 -29.98
N LEU A 7 -26.56 38.83 -31.10
CA LEU A 7 -25.99 37.79 -31.97
C LEU A 7 -25.13 36.81 -31.14
N GLN A 8 -25.57 35.55 -31.07
CA GLN A 8 -24.89 34.49 -30.34
C GLN A 8 -23.68 34.00 -31.12
N VAL A 9 -22.48 34.35 -30.64
CA VAL A 9 -21.21 33.84 -31.18
C VAL A 9 -20.94 32.47 -30.56
N TYR A 10 -21.18 31.40 -31.32
CA TYR A 10 -20.79 30.05 -30.93
C TYR A 10 -19.30 29.84 -31.26
N GLU A 11 -18.44 30.01 -30.27
CA GLU A 11 -17.03 29.65 -30.41
C GLU A 11 -16.87 28.11 -30.39
N ARG A 12 -16.07 27.58 -31.32
CA ARG A 12 -15.90 26.14 -31.56
C ARG A 12 -14.97 25.53 -30.51
N GLN A 13 -15.39 25.50 -29.24
CA GLN A 13 -14.59 24.91 -28.16
C GLN A 13 -14.88 23.40 -28.02
N LEU A 14 -14.30 22.59 -28.91
CA LEU A 14 -14.36 21.11 -28.84
C LEU A 14 -13.95 20.58 -27.46
N CYS A 15 -12.92 21.18 -26.86
CA CYS A 15 -12.46 20.86 -25.51
C CYS A 15 -13.57 21.02 -24.46
N LEU A 16 -14.35 22.10 -24.56
CA LEU A 16 -15.45 22.39 -23.62
C LEU A 16 -16.61 21.40 -23.75
N SER A 17 -16.90 20.96 -24.97
CA SER A 17 -17.91 19.93 -25.24
C SER A 17 -17.49 18.56 -24.72
N CYS A 18 -16.19 18.21 -24.79
CA CYS A 18 -15.67 16.99 -24.20
C CYS A 18 -15.71 17.05 -22.67
N ILE A 19 -15.30 18.18 -22.08
CA ILE A 19 -15.34 18.42 -20.62
C ILE A 19 -16.76 18.28 -20.06
N THR A 20 -17.73 18.95 -20.69
CA THR A 20 -19.15 18.92 -20.28
C THR A 20 -19.83 17.57 -20.58
N GLY A 21 -19.43 16.90 -21.66
CA GLY A 21 -19.88 15.54 -21.98
C GLY A 21 -19.40 14.51 -20.96
N ILE A 22 -18.13 14.59 -20.57
CA ILE A 22 -17.50 13.70 -19.58
C ILE A 22 -17.88 14.06 -18.14
N TYR A 23 -18.42 15.23 -17.83
CA TYR A 23 -18.90 15.53 -16.46
C TYR A 23 -20.41 15.27 -16.33
N GLY A 24 -21.19 15.89 -17.22
CA GLY A 24 -22.66 15.91 -17.16
C GLY A 24 -23.40 14.96 -18.12
N CYS A 25 -22.69 14.13 -18.89
CA CYS A 25 -23.27 13.27 -19.95
C CYS A 25 -24.08 14.05 -21.01
N ARG A 26 -23.71 15.31 -21.25
CA ARG A 26 -24.35 16.17 -22.26
C ARG A 26 -23.36 16.48 -23.37
N TRP A 27 -23.51 15.83 -24.52
CA TRP A 27 -22.62 15.98 -25.68
C TRP A 27 -23.06 17.07 -26.68
N LYS A 28 -23.95 18.00 -26.27
CA LYS A 28 -24.51 19.05 -27.14
C LYS A 28 -23.75 20.38 -27.04
N ARG A 29 -23.71 21.15 -28.15
CA ARG A 29 -23.10 22.50 -28.23
C ARG A 29 -23.68 23.41 -27.15
N TYR A 30 -22.82 23.97 -26.30
CA TYR A 30 -23.23 24.78 -25.17
C TYR A 30 -23.14 26.29 -25.43
N GLN A 31 -24.13 27.01 -24.91
CA GLN A 31 -24.11 28.45 -24.67
C GLN A 31 -23.51 28.67 -23.27
N ARG A 32 -22.56 29.61 -23.11
CA ARG A 32 -21.99 29.96 -21.79
C ARG A 32 -23.11 30.55 -20.92
N SER A 33 -23.81 29.74 -20.10
CA SER A 33 -24.80 30.26 -19.16
C SER A 33 -24.07 30.77 -17.92
N HIS A 34 -24.32 32.04 -17.59
CA HIS A 34 -23.83 32.70 -16.38
C HIS A 34 -24.73 32.43 -15.16
N ASP A 35 -25.63 31.44 -15.23
CA ASP A 35 -26.59 31.16 -14.17
C ASP A 35 -25.92 30.57 -12.93
N ASP A 36 -26.40 31.03 -11.76
CA ASP A 36 -25.86 30.70 -10.44
C ASP A 36 -25.89 29.18 -10.17
N THR A 37 -24.81 28.69 -9.54
CA THR A 37 -24.74 27.31 -9.06
C THR A 37 -25.77 27.09 -7.95
N THR A 38 -26.55 26.01 -8.06
CA THR A 38 -27.53 25.67 -7.02
C THR A 38 -26.80 25.16 -5.76
N LYS A 39 -27.34 25.45 -4.58
CA LYS A 39 -26.80 24.96 -3.29
C LYS A 39 -26.65 23.42 -3.28
N TRP A 40 -27.51 22.71 -3.99
CA TRP A 40 -27.47 21.25 -4.15
C TRP A 40 -26.26 20.77 -4.96
N GLU A 41 -25.91 21.45 -6.05
CA GLU A 41 -24.74 21.08 -6.85
C GLU A 41 -23.43 21.41 -6.11
N LEU A 42 -23.43 22.44 -5.25
CA LEU A 42 -22.33 22.70 -4.33
C LEU A 42 -22.15 21.56 -3.30
N LEU A 43 -23.25 21.08 -2.71
CA LEU A 43 -23.22 19.94 -1.79
C LEU A 43 -22.67 18.68 -2.47
N TRP A 44 -23.13 18.37 -3.68
CA TRP A 44 -22.62 17.24 -4.46
C TRP A 44 -21.14 17.39 -4.81
N SER A 45 -20.66 18.61 -5.08
CA SER A 45 -19.23 18.88 -5.27
C SER A 45 -18.41 18.60 -4.00
N LEU A 46 -18.94 18.91 -2.81
CA LEU A 46 -18.28 18.60 -1.54
C LEU A 46 -18.26 17.09 -1.27
N ILE A 47 -19.38 16.39 -1.49
CA ILE A 47 -19.46 14.93 -1.35
C ILE A 47 -18.48 14.24 -2.30
N LEU A 48 -18.39 14.72 -3.54
CA LEU A 48 -17.46 14.20 -4.54
C LEU A 48 -15.99 14.39 -4.10
N LEU A 49 -15.64 15.57 -3.57
CA LEU A 49 -14.30 15.85 -3.03
C LEU A 49 -13.98 14.94 -1.84
N PHE A 50 -14.91 14.81 -0.90
CA PHE A 50 -14.76 13.93 0.25
C PHE A 50 -14.56 12.47 -0.17
N THR A 51 -15.39 11.98 -1.08
CA THR A 51 -15.31 10.61 -1.63
C THR A 51 -13.97 10.37 -2.31
N PHE A 52 -13.47 11.36 -3.07
CA PHE A 52 -12.13 11.29 -3.67
C PHE A 52 -11.03 11.20 -2.62
N CYS A 53 -11.05 12.04 -1.59
CA CYS A 53 -10.05 12.01 -0.52
C CYS A 53 -10.07 10.66 0.21
N LEU A 54 -11.25 10.13 0.52
CA LEU A 54 -11.41 8.83 1.17
C LEU A 54 -10.87 7.70 0.29
N LEU A 55 -11.20 7.70 -1.01
CA LEU A 55 -10.67 6.73 -1.98
C LEU A 55 -9.16 6.81 -2.17
N LEU A 56 -8.59 8.02 -2.10
CA LEU A 56 -7.15 8.21 -2.19
C LEU A 56 -6.44 7.57 -0.99
N VAL A 57 -6.95 7.79 0.22
CA VAL A 57 -6.43 7.16 1.44
C VAL A 57 -6.62 5.64 1.39
N TRP A 58 -7.78 5.18 0.95
CA TRP A 58 -8.08 3.76 0.80
C TRP A 58 -7.18 3.06 -0.23
N PHE A 59 -6.96 3.69 -1.38
CA PHE A 59 -6.03 3.20 -2.40
C PHE A 59 -4.60 3.17 -1.87
N TYR A 60 -4.16 4.22 -1.17
CA TYR A 60 -2.84 4.25 -0.55
C TYR A 60 -2.67 3.14 0.50
N PHE A 61 -3.67 2.89 1.34
CA PHE A 61 -3.66 1.79 2.29
C PHE A 61 -3.45 0.44 1.59
N TRP A 62 -4.24 0.14 0.55
CA TRP A 62 -4.10 -1.12 -0.19
C TRP A 62 -2.80 -1.24 -0.99
N TRP A 63 -2.27 -0.12 -1.47
CA TRP A 63 -0.95 -0.09 -2.11
C TRP A 63 0.17 -0.47 -1.14
N GLU A 64 0.16 0.10 0.06
CA GLU A 64 1.17 -0.18 1.09
C GLU A 64 0.97 -1.57 1.75
N ALA A 65 -0.27 -2.02 1.87
CA ALA A 65 -0.62 -3.35 2.39
C ALA A 65 -0.17 -4.50 1.46
N HIS A 66 0.41 -4.21 0.29
CA HIS A 66 0.94 -5.23 -0.63
C HIS A 66 1.91 -6.20 0.06
N ASN A 67 2.70 -5.70 1.02
CA ASN A 67 3.59 -6.51 1.85
C ASN A 67 2.87 -7.66 2.59
N ASP A 68 1.62 -7.43 3.02
CA ASP A 68 0.85 -8.31 3.91
C ASP A 68 -0.36 -8.97 3.20
N TYR A 69 -0.42 -8.97 1.86
CA TYR A 69 -1.53 -9.61 1.13
C TYR A 69 -1.69 -11.09 1.45
N ASN A 70 -0.58 -11.82 1.64
CA ASN A 70 -0.61 -13.23 2.00
C ASN A 70 -1.19 -13.44 3.41
N GLU A 71 -0.78 -12.61 4.38
CA GLU A 71 -1.31 -12.63 5.74
C GLU A 71 -2.81 -12.26 5.77
N PHE A 72 -3.24 -11.33 4.91
CA PHE A 72 -4.67 -11.01 4.75
C PHE A 72 -5.48 -12.19 4.22
N ASN A 73 -5.00 -12.84 3.15
CA ASN A 73 -5.66 -14.02 2.59
C ASN A 73 -5.70 -15.17 3.61
N TRP A 74 -4.62 -15.36 4.37
CA TRP A 74 -4.58 -16.33 5.47
C TRP A 74 -5.58 -16.01 6.59
N PHE A 75 -5.71 -14.73 6.96
CA PHE A 75 -6.71 -14.29 7.92
C PHE A 75 -8.14 -14.58 7.44
N LEU A 76 -8.44 -14.32 6.16
CA LEU A 76 -9.73 -14.65 5.55
C LEU A 76 -9.98 -16.17 5.57
N TYR A 77 -8.97 -16.98 5.23
CA TYR A 77 -9.06 -18.43 5.27
C TYR A 77 -9.38 -18.94 6.68
N ASN A 78 -8.69 -18.47 7.71
CA ASN A 78 -8.95 -18.90 9.09
C ASN A 78 -10.36 -18.52 9.59
N ARG A 79 -11.06 -17.57 8.93
CA ARG A 79 -12.42 -17.15 9.28
C ARG A 79 -13.51 -17.83 8.44
N TYR A 80 -13.30 -17.99 7.14
CA TYR A 80 -14.30 -18.51 6.20
C TYR A 80 -14.08 -19.99 5.86
N GLY A 81 -12.89 -20.54 6.10
CA GLY A 81 -12.52 -21.93 5.81
C GLY A 81 -12.17 -22.20 4.34
N GLU A 82 -12.36 -21.22 3.45
CA GLU A 82 -12.00 -21.33 2.03
C GLU A 82 -10.87 -20.37 1.70
N TRP A 83 -9.83 -20.88 1.02
CA TRP A 83 -8.76 -20.04 0.52
C TRP A 83 -9.21 -19.32 -0.74
N SER A 84 -9.15 -17.99 -0.73
CA SER A 84 -9.43 -17.16 -1.89
C SER A 84 -8.60 -15.90 -1.87
N ASP A 85 -8.20 -15.43 -3.05
CA ASP A 85 -7.50 -14.16 -3.21
C ASP A 85 -8.46 -12.98 -3.01
N GLY A 86 -8.81 -12.71 -1.74
CA GLY A 86 -9.72 -11.63 -1.35
C GLY A 86 -9.17 -10.24 -1.67
N THR A 87 -7.86 -10.11 -1.87
CA THR A 87 -7.20 -8.84 -2.25
C THR A 87 -7.54 -8.40 -3.67
N VAL A 88 -7.66 -9.32 -4.62
CA VAL A 88 -7.92 -9.03 -6.04
C VAL A 88 -9.24 -8.27 -6.27
N PRO A 89 -10.41 -8.73 -5.76
CA PRO A 89 -11.66 -7.99 -5.94
C PRO A 89 -11.64 -6.63 -5.23
N ILE A 90 -10.95 -6.51 -4.10
CA ILE A 90 -10.82 -5.23 -3.38
C ILE A 90 -9.95 -4.24 -4.19
N LEU A 91 -8.85 -4.70 -4.77
CA LEU A 91 -8.00 -3.89 -5.64
C LEU A 91 -8.72 -3.51 -6.92
N ALA A 92 -9.44 -4.43 -7.55
CA ALA A 92 -10.20 -4.18 -8.77
C ALA A 92 -11.29 -3.12 -8.54
N THR A 93 -12.05 -3.25 -7.43
CA THR A 93 -13.09 -2.26 -7.07
C THR A 93 -12.49 -0.92 -6.68
N THR A 94 -11.37 -0.91 -5.96
CA THR A 94 -10.66 0.33 -5.59
C THR A 94 -10.08 1.02 -6.82
N ALA A 95 -9.46 0.28 -7.74
CA ALA A 95 -8.93 0.80 -9.00
C ALA A 95 -10.05 1.30 -9.92
N ALA A 96 -11.20 0.61 -9.97
CA ALA A 96 -12.38 1.07 -10.69
C ALA A 96 -12.91 2.39 -10.09
N GLY A 97 -13.00 2.48 -8.76
CA GLY A 97 -13.35 3.73 -8.07
C GLY A 97 -12.37 4.87 -8.35
N PHE A 98 -11.07 4.58 -8.32
CA PHE A 98 -10.00 5.54 -8.56
C PHE A 98 -9.81 5.91 -10.03
N THR A 99 -10.22 5.09 -10.99
CA THR A 99 -10.24 5.50 -12.40
C THR A 99 -11.50 6.32 -12.69
N TYR A 100 -12.64 5.94 -12.10
CA TYR A 100 -13.92 6.58 -12.35
C TYR A 100 -14.04 7.97 -11.71
N ILE A 101 -13.58 8.15 -10.47
CA ILE A 101 -13.78 9.40 -9.70
C ILE A 101 -12.72 10.47 -10.03
N PRO A 102 -11.40 10.24 -9.87
CA PRO A 102 -10.34 11.19 -10.25
C PRO A 102 -10.39 11.69 -11.70
N CYS A 103 -10.62 10.80 -12.68
CA CYS A 103 -10.77 11.18 -14.08
C CYS A 103 -11.91 12.19 -14.26
N ARG A 104 -12.98 12.08 -13.46
CA ARG A 104 -14.20 12.89 -13.56
C ARG A 104 -14.24 14.09 -12.59
N CYS A 105 -13.49 14.05 -11.49
CA CYS A 105 -13.67 14.90 -10.32
C CYS A 105 -12.68 16.07 -10.19
N ARG A 106 -11.38 15.94 -10.48
CA ARG A 106 -10.44 17.06 -10.27
C ARG A 106 -10.24 17.91 -11.51
N ILE A 107 -9.80 17.32 -12.60
CA ILE A 107 -9.48 18.08 -13.82
C ILE A 107 -10.76 18.74 -14.36
N PHE A 108 -11.86 17.99 -14.50
CA PHE A 108 -13.07 18.54 -15.10
C PHE A 108 -13.84 19.50 -14.19
N THR A 109 -13.99 19.25 -12.88
CA THR A 109 -14.63 20.20 -11.95
C THR A 109 -13.82 21.49 -11.85
N LEU A 110 -12.49 21.40 -11.70
CA LEU A 110 -11.61 22.58 -11.68
C LEU A 110 -11.59 23.28 -13.03
N CYS A 111 -11.67 22.57 -14.17
CA CYS A 111 -11.85 23.16 -15.49
C CYS A 111 -13.22 23.82 -15.66
N HIS A 112 -14.30 23.27 -15.10
CA HIS A 112 -15.64 23.85 -15.13
C HIS A 112 -15.70 25.16 -14.32
N ILE A 113 -15.13 25.16 -13.11
CA ILE A 113 -14.92 26.37 -12.30
C ILE A 113 -14.02 27.34 -13.07
N ALA A 114 -12.91 26.85 -13.64
CA ALA A 114 -11.99 27.63 -14.46
C ALA A 114 -12.65 28.25 -15.70
N VAL A 115 -13.71 27.68 -16.26
CA VAL A 115 -14.39 28.24 -17.44
C VAL A 115 -15.63 29.07 -17.05
N GLY A 116 -16.05 29.01 -15.78
CA GLY A 116 -17.22 29.71 -15.25
C GLY A 116 -18.53 29.02 -15.67
N GLN A 117 -18.53 27.69 -15.77
CA GLN A 117 -19.69 26.90 -16.19
C GLN A 117 -20.39 26.23 -15.00
N GLN A 118 -21.69 26.00 -15.15
CA GLN A 118 -22.53 25.34 -14.16
C GLN A 118 -22.05 23.91 -13.87
N LEU A 119 -21.94 23.57 -12.59
CA LEU A 119 -21.74 22.22 -12.09
C LEU A 119 -23.09 21.51 -12.17
N ASN A 120 -23.26 20.61 -13.13
CA ASN A 120 -24.44 19.75 -13.23
C ASN A 120 -23.99 18.30 -13.35
N LEU A 121 -23.95 17.60 -12.22
CA LEU A 121 -23.60 16.18 -12.20
C LEU A 121 -24.83 15.34 -12.63
N HIS A 122 -24.67 14.51 -13.67
CA HIS A 122 -25.74 13.62 -14.11
C HIS A 122 -26.13 12.61 -13.01
N TRP A 123 -27.42 12.24 -12.95
CA TRP A 123 -27.96 11.38 -11.89
C TRP A 123 -27.24 10.02 -11.79
N LEU A 124 -26.80 9.45 -12.93
CA LEU A 124 -26.03 8.21 -12.97
C LEU A 124 -24.69 8.33 -12.22
N HIS A 125 -24.01 9.49 -12.28
CA HIS A 125 -22.78 9.71 -11.52
C HIS A 125 -23.06 9.97 -10.05
N LYS A 126 -24.18 10.62 -9.71
CA LYS A 126 -24.62 10.76 -8.32
C LYS A 126 -24.76 9.38 -7.67
N ILE A 127 -25.40 8.43 -8.35
CA ILE A 127 -25.51 7.03 -7.91
C ILE A 127 -24.13 6.38 -7.78
N GLY A 128 -23.28 6.49 -8.81
CA GLY A 128 -21.94 5.90 -8.78
C GLY A 128 -21.06 6.43 -7.64
N VAL A 129 -21.11 7.74 -7.36
CA VAL A 129 -20.37 8.37 -6.26
C VAL A 129 -20.91 7.92 -4.91
N THR A 130 -22.24 7.85 -4.73
CA THR A 130 -22.82 7.34 -3.48
C THR A 130 -22.50 5.87 -3.25
N ALA A 131 -22.54 5.05 -4.31
CA ALA A 131 -22.19 3.64 -4.22
C ALA A 131 -20.72 3.47 -3.81
N ALA A 132 -19.81 4.17 -4.50
CA ALA A 132 -18.38 4.16 -4.16
C ALA A 132 -18.12 4.63 -2.73
N LEU A 133 -18.76 5.71 -2.30
CA LEU A 133 -18.66 6.22 -0.94
C LEU A 133 -19.11 5.17 0.08
N LEU A 134 -20.30 4.60 -0.09
CA LEU A 134 -20.83 3.59 0.82
C LEU A 134 -19.94 2.35 0.87
N THR A 135 -19.48 1.84 -0.28
CA THR A 135 -18.58 0.68 -0.33
C THR A 135 -17.25 0.96 0.34
N THR A 136 -16.68 2.16 0.18
CA THR A 136 -15.43 2.53 0.87
C THR A 136 -15.61 2.70 2.37
N ILE A 137 -16.70 3.30 2.82
CA ILE A 137 -16.98 3.44 4.26
C ILE A 137 -17.15 2.05 4.89
N VAL A 138 -17.92 1.17 4.26
CA VAL A 138 -18.08 -0.22 4.73
C VAL A 138 -16.72 -0.93 4.74
N GLY A 139 -15.93 -0.82 3.67
CA GLY A 139 -14.60 -1.42 3.59
C GLY A 139 -13.65 -0.93 4.70
N VAL A 140 -13.60 0.38 4.95
CA VAL A 140 -12.80 0.98 6.02
C VAL A 140 -13.23 0.49 7.40
N ILE A 141 -14.55 0.45 7.67
CA ILE A 141 -15.08 -0.06 8.94
C ILE A 141 -14.73 -1.54 9.12
N SER A 142 -14.92 -2.36 8.08
CA SER A 142 -14.58 -3.79 8.13
C SER A 142 -13.10 -4.00 8.42
N VAL A 143 -12.20 -3.32 7.72
CA VAL A 143 -10.74 -3.43 7.98
C VAL A 143 -10.40 -2.94 9.38
N ASN A 144 -11.02 -1.87 9.87
CA ASN A 144 -10.77 -1.38 11.23
C ASN A 144 -11.20 -2.38 12.31
N GLU A 145 -12.32 -3.07 12.13
CA GLU A 145 -12.80 -4.07 13.10
C GLU A 145 -12.03 -5.38 13.03
N THR A 146 -11.66 -5.84 11.83
CA THR A 146 -11.04 -7.17 11.67
C THR A 146 -9.53 -7.14 11.67
N TRP A 147 -8.93 -6.04 11.18
CA TRP A 147 -7.50 -5.95 10.85
C TRP A 147 -6.93 -4.56 11.20
N GLY A 148 -7.37 -3.99 12.33
CA GLY A 148 -7.05 -2.61 12.71
C GLY A 148 -5.55 -2.34 12.95
N GLN A 149 -4.74 -3.37 13.20
CA GLN A 149 -3.29 -3.23 13.41
C GLN A 149 -2.52 -2.85 12.14
N GLU A 150 -3.12 -2.99 10.95
CA GLU A 150 -2.46 -2.60 9.69
C GLU A 150 -2.51 -1.12 9.41
N TRP A 151 -3.36 -0.36 10.12
CA TRP A 151 -3.35 1.10 9.99
C TRP A 151 -1.98 1.69 10.37
N ASP A 152 -1.19 0.97 11.16
CA ASP A 152 0.19 1.31 11.53
C ASP A 152 1.17 1.23 10.35
N ILE A 153 0.82 0.60 9.22
CA ILE A 153 1.61 0.63 7.99
C ILE A 153 1.67 2.04 7.41
N ILE A 154 0.57 2.80 7.47
CA ILE A 154 0.49 4.15 6.91
C ILE A 154 1.55 5.09 7.51
N PRO A 155 1.66 5.25 8.85
CA PRO A 155 2.69 6.10 9.41
C PRO A 155 4.09 5.58 9.08
N ILE A 156 4.33 4.26 9.02
CA ILE A 156 5.64 3.69 8.63
C ILE A 156 5.98 4.02 7.18
N SER A 157 5.04 3.86 6.24
CA SER A 157 5.25 4.17 4.83
C SER A 157 5.44 5.66 4.59
N LEU A 158 4.73 6.53 5.33
CA LEU A 158 4.93 7.98 5.28
C LEU A 158 6.34 8.40 5.72
N GLN A 159 7.02 7.63 6.58
CA GLN A 159 8.43 7.88 6.90
C GLN A 159 9.34 7.63 5.69
N ALA A 160 8.95 6.76 4.75
CA ALA A 160 9.70 6.50 3.51
C ALA A 160 9.27 7.44 2.37
N THR A 161 7.97 7.59 2.15
CA THR A 161 7.38 8.26 0.98
C THR A 161 7.13 9.75 1.21
N GLY A 162 7.14 10.22 2.46
CA GLY A 162 6.87 11.61 2.86
C GLY A 162 7.60 12.66 2.03
N PRO A 163 8.94 12.59 1.86
CA PRO A 163 9.69 13.51 1.00
C PRO A 163 9.15 13.61 -0.44
N PHE A 164 8.79 12.49 -1.04
CA PHE A 164 8.30 12.42 -2.43
C PHE A 164 6.86 12.89 -2.55
N LEU A 165 6.02 12.52 -1.58
CA LEU A 165 4.64 12.98 -1.49
C LEU A 165 4.58 14.50 -1.30
N HIS A 166 5.51 15.09 -0.55
CA HIS A 166 5.63 16.53 -0.40
C HIS A 166 5.96 17.22 -1.73
N ILE A 167 7.00 16.76 -2.45
CA ILE A 167 7.38 17.32 -3.75
C ILE A 167 6.22 17.18 -4.76
N GLY A 168 5.56 16.03 -4.77
CA GLY A 168 4.38 15.79 -5.60
C GLY A 168 3.23 16.75 -5.25
N ALA A 169 2.92 16.92 -3.96
CA ALA A 169 1.92 17.87 -3.49
C ALA A 169 2.27 19.30 -3.91
N LEU A 170 3.53 19.71 -3.76
CA LEU A 170 4.01 21.02 -4.17
C LEU A 170 3.86 21.24 -5.68
N ALA A 171 4.24 20.26 -6.50
CA ALA A 171 4.06 20.29 -7.96
C ALA A 171 2.57 20.40 -8.36
N THR A 172 1.67 19.72 -7.63
CA THR A 172 0.23 19.83 -7.92
C THR A 172 -0.33 21.21 -7.55
N VAL A 173 0.04 21.77 -6.40
CA VAL A 173 -0.44 23.09 -5.95
C VAL A 173 0.11 24.19 -6.86
N THR A 174 1.37 24.12 -7.27
CA THR A 174 1.95 25.03 -8.26
C THR A 174 1.24 24.93 -9.62
N ALA A 175 0.88 23.74 -10.09
CA ALA A 175 0.07 23.60 -11.31
C ALA A 175 -1.33 24.23 -11.14
N LEU A 176 -1.96 24.09 -9.97
CA LEU A 176 -3.25 24.71 -9.66
C LEU A 176 -3.19 26.23 -9.62
N SER A 177 -2.02 26.82 -9.39
CA SER A 177 -1.84 28.29 -9.38
C SER A 177 -2.30 28.96 -10.67
N TRP A 178 -2.17 28.29 -11.82
CA TRP A 178 -2.66 28.79 -13.10
C TRP A 178 -4.18 28.98 -13.11
N ILE A 179 -4.91 28.02 -12.53
CA ILE A 179 -6.37 28.07 -12.45
C ILE A 179 -6.79 29.15 -11.47
N VAL A 180 -6.15 29.20 -10.30
CA VAL A 180 -6.43 30.17 -9.24
C VAL A 180 -6.18 31.60 -9.72
N ALA A 181 -5.02 31.87 -10.30
CA ALA A 181 -4.72 33.16 -10.90
C ALA A 181 -5.78 33.53 -11.95
N GLY A 182 -6.25 32.54 -12.74
CA GLY A 182 -7.20 32.77 -13.82
C GLY A 182 -8.59 33.13 -13.32
N GLN A 183 -8.97 32.62 -12.14
CA GLN A 183 -10.20 33.00 -11.44
C GLN A 183 -10.07 34.41 -10.85
N VAL A 184 -8.95 34.69 -10.18
CA VAL A 184 -8.66 36.01 -9.58
C VAL A 184 -8.69 37.10 -10.66
N ALA A 185 -8.07 36.87 -11.81
CA ALA A 185 -8.02 37.81 -12.93
C ALA A 185 -9.41 38.12 -13.55
N ARG A 186 -10.37 37.20 -13.44
CA ARG A 186 -11.73 37.36 -13.98
C ARG A 186 -12.77 37.80 -12.95
N ALA A 187 -12.49 37.62 -11.67
CA ALA A 187 -13.40 38.03 -10.62
C ALA A 187 -13.53 39.56 -10.59
N GLU A 188 -14.77 40.05 -10.54
CA GLU A 188 -15.06 41.49 -10.45
C GLU A 188 -15.02 41.99 -8.99
N LYS A 189 -15.27 41.10 -8.01
CA LYS A 189 -15.31 41.42 -6.58
C LYS A 189 -13.93 41.29 -5.94
N THR A 190 -13.39 42.40 -5.43
CA THR A 190 -12.08 42.46 -4.75
C THR A 190 -12.03 41.58 -3.49
N VAL A 191 -13.12 41.50 -2.72
CA VAL A 191 -13.21 40.65 -1.53
C VAL A 191 -13.01 39.17 -1.87
N PHE A 192 -13.62 38.70 -2.97
CA PHE A 192 -13.47 37.32 -3.42
C PHE A 192 -12.05 37.02 -3.89
N GLN A 193 -11.41 37.96 -4.59
CA GLN A 193 -10.01 37.85 -5.00
C GLN A 193 -9.08 37.71 -3.80
N VAL A 194 -9.25 38.55 -2.79
CA VAL A 194 -8.41 38.53 -1.57
C VAL A 194 -8.60 37.21 -0.81
N VAL A 195 -9.84 36.75 -0.62
CA VAL A 195 -10.12 35.50 0.10
C VAL A 195 -9.49 34.29 -0.60
N VAL A 196 -9.62 34.19 -1.93
CA VAL A 196 -9.07 33.06 -2.70
C VAL A 196 -7.55 33.07 -2.69
N VAL A 197 -6.91 34.24 -2.82
CA VAL A 197 -5.45 34.36 -2.77
C VAL A 197 -4.92 34.05 -1.38
N VAL A 198 -5.56 34.55 -0.33
CA VAL A 198 -5.17 34.26 1.06
C VAL A 198 -5.28 32.77 1.35
N LEU A 199 -6.39 32.12 0.97
CA LEU A 199 -6.58 30.67 1.14
C LEU A 199 -5.47 29.88 0.42
N TYR A 200 -5.18 30.24 -0.84
CA TYR A 200 -4.14 29.60 -1.63
C TYR A 200 -2.74 29.78 -1.00
N LEU A 201 -2.41 31.00 -0.56
CA LEU A 201 -1.14 31.29 0.10
C LEU A 201 -1.02 30.58 1.45
N SER A 202 -2.10 30.44 2.22
CA SER A 202 -2.10 29.66 3.46
C SER A 202 -1.81 28.18 3.19
N VAL A 203 -2.40 27.59 2.15
CA VAL A 203 -2.12 26.20 1.74
C VAL A 203 -0.67 26.05 1.28
N LEU A 204 -0.16 26.99 0.49
CA LEU A 204 1.22 26.98 0.00
C LEU A 204 2.22 27.12 1.15
N LEU A 205 1.97 28.04 2.09
CA LEU A 205 2.79 28.21 3.29
C LEU A 205 2.77 26.95 4.15
N GLY A 206 1.60 26.34 4.33
CA GLY A 206 1.49 25.05 5.03
C GLY A 206 2.39 24.00 4.40
N LEU A 207 2.33 23.84 3.07
CA LEU A 207 3.20 22.91 2.34
C LEU A 207 4.69 23.23 2.49
N TYR A 208 5.09 24.49 2.51
CA TYR A 208 6.49 24.85 2.74
C TYR A 208 6.98 24.45 4.13
N VAL A 209 6.11 24.42 5.14
CA VAL A 209 6.50 24.07 6.52
C VAL A 209 6.43 22.54 6.77
N VAL A 210 5.64 21.80 5.99
CA VAL A 210 5.44 20.34 6.16
C VAL A 210 6.75 19.53 6.28
N PRO A 211 7.81 19.77 5.47
CA PRO A 211 9.07 19.01 5.55
C PRO A 211 9.77 19.03 6.90
N LEU A 212 9.51 20.04 7.73
CA LEU A 212 10.04 20.11 9.11
C LEU A 212 9.44 19.06 10.04
N TYR A 213 8.24 18.56 9.71
CA TYR A 213 7.53 17.56 10.49
C TYR A 213 7.69 16.14 9.93
N ILE A 214 8.35 15.98 8.78
CA ILE A 214 8.60 14.66 8.18
C ILE A 214 9.79 14.03 8.89
N THR A 215 9.50 13.06 9.77
CA THR A 215 10.52 12.22 10.39
C THR A 215 10.76 10.99 9.51
N SER A 216 11.93 10.91 8.87
CA SER A 216 12.33 9.72 8.11
C SER A 216 13.61 9.14 8.72
N PRO A 217 13.66 7.83 9.04
CA PRO A 217 14.89 7.22 9.51
C PRO A 217 15.96 7.18 8.41
N CYS A 218 15.59 7.25 7.13
CA CYS A 218 16.54 7.21 6.01
C CYS A 218 17.14 8.57 5.64
N ILE A 219 16.76 9.66 6.33
CA ILE A 219 17.47 10.94 6.24
C ILE A 219 18.61 10.90 7.27
N MET A 220 19.75 10.35 6.86
CA MET A 220 20.94 10.22 7.69
C MET A 220 22.20 10.26 6.86
N ASP A 221 23.32 10.56 7.52
CA ASP A 221 24.62 10.41 6.87
C ASP A 221 24.95 8.93 6.66
N PRO A 222 25.44 8.53 5.47
CA PRO A 222 25.78 7.14 5.16
C PRO A 222 26.78 6.49 6.12
N GLU A 223 27.60 7.30 6.80
CA GLU A 223 28.57 6.84 7.79
C GLU A 223 27.90 6.27 9.06
N ASN A 224 26.68 6.72 9.37
CA ASN A 224 25.91 6.24 10.51
C ASN A 224 25.07 5.00 10.18
N LEU A 225 25.07 4.56 8.92
CA LEU A 225 24.32 3.38 8.50
C LEU A 225 24.96 2.13 9.09
N LYS A 226 24.16 1.33 9.80
CA LYS A 226 24.59 0.04 10.32
C LYS A 226 24.78 -0.98 9.22
N GLN A 227 25.47 -2.08 9.56
CA GLN A 227 25.63 -3.22 8.68
C GLN A 227 24.26 -3.70 8.15
N ARG A 228 24.30 -4.25 6.95
CA ARG A 228 23.13 -4.77 6.27
C ARG A 228 22.40 -5.80 7.15
N PRO A 229 21.08 -5.66 7.36
CA PRO A 229 20.32 -6.63 8.14
C PRO A 229 20.37 -8.02 7.52
N ASP A 230 20.54 -9.02 8.37
CA ASP A 230 20.44 -10.42 7.98
C ASP A 230 19.02 -10.74 7.49
N VAL A 231 18.92 -11.59 6.47
CA VAL A 231 17.63 -12.03 5.93
C VAL A 231 17.42 -13.48 6.32
N ILE A 232 16.32 -13.72 7.01
CA ILE A 232 15.84 -15.04 7.43
C ILE A 232 14.69 -15.42 6.51
N GLY A 233 14.74 -16.63 5.95
CA GLY A 233 13.69 -17.15 5.08
C GLY A 233 12.49 -17.60 5.90
N GLN A 234 11.38 -16.87 5.80
CA GLN A 234 10.13 -17.20 6.49
C GLN A 234 9.49 -18.42 5.85
N ARG A 235 9.31 -19.49 6.64
CA ARG A 235 8.86 -20.82 6.18
C ARG A 235 9.70 -21.34 4.99
N GLY A 236 10.97 -20.91 4.92
CA GLY A 236 11.87 -21.08 3.79
C GLY A 236 11.80 -19.90 2.80
N ALA A 237 11.39 -20.16 1.56
CA ALA A 237 11.19 -19.17 0.52
C ALA A 237 9.77 -19.33 -0.08
N SER A 238 8.75 -19.00 0.73
CA SER A 238 7.34 -19.24 0.42
C SER A 238 6.88 -18.63 -0.91
N MET A 239 7.48 -17.53 -1.36
CA MET A 239 7.14 -16.94 -2.67
C MET A 239 7.68 -17.74 -3.87
N LEU A 240 8.68 -18.60 -3.68
CA LEU A 240 9.33 -19.39 -4.75
C LEU A 240 8.97 -20.88 -4.72
N ALA A 241 8.52 -21.38 -3.57
CA ALA A 241 8.28 -22.80 -3.31
C ALA A 241 7.25 -22.96 -2.18
N PRO A 242 6.54 -24.10 -2.10
CA PRO A 242 5.54 -24.34 -1.07
C PRO A 242 6.16 -24.21 0.33
N GLU A 243 5.54 -23.41 1.19
CA GLU A 243 5.99 -23.14 2.56
C GLU A 243 6.24 -24.41 3.38
N ASN A 244 7.19 -24.36 4.31
CA ASN A 244 7.53 -25.46 5.23
C ASN A 244 7.94 -26.80 4.56
N THR A 245 8.30 -26.80 3.27
CA THR A 245 8.80 -27.98 2.56
C THR A 245 10.32 -27.97 2.39
N MET A 246 10.91 -29.14 2.15
CA MET A 246 12.36 -29.28 1.88
C MET A 246 12.83 -28.47 0.67
N VAL A 247 12.02 -28.41 -0.39
CA VAL A 247 12.33 -27.58 -1.56
C VAL A 247 12.36 -26.10 -1.20
N SER A 248 11.43 -25.62 -0.37
CA SER A 248 11.42 -24.22 0.08
C SER A 248 12.67 -23.85 0.87
N PHE A 249 13.13 -24.74 1.77
CA PHE A 249 14.37 -24.52 2.51
C PHE A 249 15.60 -24.55 1.60
N GLN A 250 15.68 -25.51 0.67
CA GLN A 250 16.77 -25.56 -0.30
C GLN A 250 16.83 -24.28 -1.13
N ARG A 251 15.68 -23.77 -1.60
CA ARG A 251 15.63 -22.48 -2.32
C ARG A 251 16.06 -21.31 -1.46
N ALA A 252 15.65 -21.25 -0.20
CA ALA A 252 16.10 -20.20 0.70
C ALA A 252 17.63 -20.22 0.86
N LEU A 253 18.22 -21.41 1.03
CA LEU A 253 19.66 -21.62 1.14
C LEU A 253 20.42 -21.25 -0.15
N GLU A 254 19.87 -21.59 -1.33
CA GLU A 254 20.41 -21.15 -2.63
C GLU A 254 20.49 -19.61 -2.75
N MET A 255 19.60 -18.89 -2.05
CA MET A 255 19.59 -17.42 -2.01
C MET A 255 20.49 -16.83 -0.90
N ASN A 256 21.34 -17.66 -0.26
CA ASN A 256 22.26 -17.27 0.81
C ASN A 256 21.57 -16.53 1.99
N VAL A 257 20.43 -17.04 2.44
CA VAL A 257 19.79 -16.56 3.68
C VAL A 257 20.66 -16.90 4.90
N THR A 258 20.62 -16.05 5.91
CA THR A 258 21.39 -16.24 7.16
C THR A 258 20.72 -17.28 8.07
N GLY A 259 19.40 -17.45 7.92
CA GLY A 259 18.66 -18.45 8.65
C GLY A 259 17.31 -18.79 8.02
N LEU A 260 16.65 -19.78 8.62
CA LEU A 260 15.34 -20.29 8.23
C LEU A 260 14.40 -20.15 9.43
N GLU A 261 13.24 -19.53 9.23
CA GLU A 261 12.18 -19.47 10.24
C GLU A 261 11.11 -20.52 9.91
N VAL A 262 10.68 -21.28 10.91
CA VAL A 262 9.71 -22.36 10.74
C VAL A 262 8.70 -22.42 11.87
N ASP A 263 7.50 -22.87 11.51
CA ASP A 263 6.43 -23.17 12.45
C ASP A 263 6.39 -24.68 12.71
N VAL A 264 6.54 -25.07 13.97
CA VAL A 264 6.62 -26.47 14.42
C VAL A 264 5.37 -26.81 15.19
N THR A 265 4.78 -27.95 14.83
CA THR A 265 3.66 -28.59 15.51
C THR A 265 4.05 -30.01 15.89
N ILE A 266 3.38 -30.60 16.88
CA ILE A 266 3.59 -31.99 17.29
C ILE A 266 2.43 -32.86 16.80
N SER A 267 2.76 -34.03 16.26
CA SER A 267 1.78 -35.04 15.87
C SER A 267 1.27 -35.84 17.07
N MET A 268 0.22 -36.63 16.86
CA MET A 268 -0.38 -37.46 17.91
C MET A 268 0.59 -38.49 18.49
N ASP A 269 1.56 -38.95 17.68
CA ASP A 269 2.61 -39.89 18.07
C ASP A 269 3.85 -39.20 18.70
N GLY A 270 3.80 -37.88 18.91
CA GLY A 270 4.90 -37.12 19.53
C GLY A 270 6.01 -36.70 18.57
N VAL A 271 5.85 -36.87 17.26
CA VAL A 271 6.85 -36.45 16.25
C VAL A 271 6.64 -34.97 15.89
N PRO A 272 7.65 -34.09 16.04
CA PRO A 272 7.55 -32.70 15.61
C PRO A 272 7.68 -32.54 14.09
N PHE A 273 6.72 -31.86 13.49
CA PHE A 273 6.64 -31.60 12.06
C PHE A 273 6.38 -30.12 11.76
N LEU A 274 6.61 -29.72 10.51
CA LEU A 274 6.51 -28.34 10.08
C LEU A 274 5.13 -28.07 9.47
N MET A 275 4.39 -27.14 10.06
CA MET A 275 3.09 -26.71 9.57
C MET A 275 2.76 -25.36 10.15
N HIS A 276 2.28 -24.42 9.34
CA HIS A 276 1.86 -23.09 9.81
C HIS A 276 0.40 -23.06 10.27
N ASP A 277 -0.47 -23.74 9.54
CA ASP A 277 -1.91 -23.71 9.76
C ASP A 277 -2.36 -24.62 10.90
N ARG A 278 -3.58 -24.37 11.39
CA ARG A 278 -4.26 -25.26 12.34
C ARG A 278 -4.75 -26.54 11.67
N THR A 279 -5.26 -26.44 10.44
CA THR A 279 -5.75 -27.57 9.64
C THR A 279 -4.79 -27.85 8.48
N LEU A 280 -4.89 -29.03 7.87
CA LEU A 280 -4.05 -29.43 6.73
C LEU A 280 -4.67 -29.06 5.37
N GLN A 281 -5.86 -28.47 5.36
CA GLN A 281 -6.70 -28.30 4.16
C GLN A 281 -6.06 -27.42 3.08
N ARG A 282 -5.47 -26.27 3.46
CA ARG A 282 -4.90 -25.31 2.49
C ARG A 282 -3.62 -25.83 1.82
N THR A 283 -2.74 -26.44 2.60
CA THR A 283 -1.36 -26.73 2.16
C THR A 283 -1.13 -28.20 1.83
N THR A 284 -2.16 -29.05 1.88
CA THR A 284 -2.05 -30.47 1.56
C THR A 284 -3.27 -31.02 0.82
N ASP A 285 -3.19 -32.27 0.35
CA ASP A 285 -4.29 -33.01 -0.28
C ASP A 285 -5.14 -33.82 0.72
N VAL A 286 -5.22 -33.39 1.98
CA VAL A 286 -5.98 -34.07 3.04
C VAL A 286 -7.45 -34.33 2.66
N GLU A 287 -8.08 -33.44 1.90
CA GLU A 287 -9.47 -33.62 1.44
C GLU A 287 -9.63 -34.87 0.56
N LYS A 288 -8.59 -35.25 -0.17
CA LYS A 288 -8.61 -36.43 -1.07
C LYS A 288 -8.25 -37.71 -0.33
N VAL A 289 -7.30 -37.64 0.61
CA VAL A 289 -6.79 -38.81 1.34
C VAL A 289 -7.65 -39.13 2.57
N PHE A 290 -8.08 -38.11 3.30
CA PHE A 290 -8.86 -38.22 4.55
C PHE A 290 -10.04 -37.21 4.56
N PRO A 291 -11.09 -37.41 3.74
CA PRO A 291 -12.19 -36.46 3.59
C PRO A 291 -12.94 -36.19 4.91
N ASP A 292 -13.09 -37.20 5.76
CA ASP A 292 -13.81 -37.08 7.04
C ASP A 292 -13.05 -36.26 8.10
N ARG A 293 -11.75 -36.01 7.89
CA ARG A 293 -10.85 -35.37 8.86
C ARG A 293 -10.28 -34.04 8.39
N GLN A 294 -10.80 -33.47 7.31
CA GLN A 294 -10.27 -32.24 6.71
C GLN A 294 -10.23 -31.03 7.67
N MET A 295 -11.18 -30.98 8.62
CA MET A 295 -11.29 -29.90 9.62
C MET A 295 -10.60 -30.21 10.96
N ASP A 296 -10.01 -31.40 11.10
CA ASP A 296 -9.28 -31.76 12.31
C ASP A 296 -8.01 -30.89 12.44
N ASP A 297 -7.62 -30.60 13.68
CA ASP A 297 -6.34 -29.96 13.94
C ASP A 297 -5.20 -30.87 13.47
N ALA A 298 -4.22 -30.29 12.77
CA ALA A 298 -3.05 -30.97 12.23
C ALA A 298 -2.30 -31.78 13.30
N SER A 299 -2.37 -31.36 14.57
CA SER A 299 -1.75 -32.09 15.69
C SER A 299 -2.39 -33.47 15.96
N PHE A 300 -3.67 -33.69 15.63
CA PHE A 300 -4.33 -34.98 15.85
C PHE A 300 -4.03 -36.04 14.78
N PHE A 301 -3.18 -35.73 13.79
CA PHE A 301 -2.75 -36.70 12.80
C PHE A 301 -1.51 -37.45 13.27
N ASN A 302 -1.45 -38.75 12.95
CA ASN A 302 -0.28 -39.57 13.16
C ASN A 302 0.80 -39.23 12.14
N TRP A 303 2.07 -39.46 12.49
CA TRP A 303 3.19 -39.13 11.59
C TRP A 303 3.14 -39.95 10.28
N THR A 304 2.72 -41.21 10.37
CA THR A 304 2.55 -42.09 9.19
C THR A 304 1.49 -41.59 8.21
N ASP A 305 0.47 -40.89 8.71
CA ASP A 305 -0.60 -40.33 7.90
C ASP A 305 -0.12 -39.02 7.25
N LEU A 306 0.56 -38.18 8.04
CA LEU A 306 1.14 -36.92 7.56
C LEU A 306 2.17 -37.13 6.43
N GLN A 307 2.95 -38.22 6.49
CA GLN A 307 3.91 -38.55 5.43
C GLN A 307 3.27 -38.94 4.10
N GLN A 308 2.02 -39.39 4.09
CA GLN A 308 1.30 -39.76 2.87
C GLN A 308 0.76 -38.54 2.12
N LEU A 309 0.58 -37.41 2.83
CA LEU A 309 0.02 -36.20 2.28
C LEU A 309 1.02 -35.47 1.38
N ASN A 310 0.50 -34.96 0.26
CA ASN A 310 1.22 -34.12 -0.66
C ASN A 310 1.16 -32.66 -0.22
N ALA A 311 2.29 -32.05 0.10
CA ALA A 311 2.39 -30.68 0.61
C ALA A 311 2.82 -29.65 -0.45
N GLY A 312 2.85 -30.02 -1.74
CA GLY A 312 3.41 -29.17 -2.79
C GLY A 312 2.53 -28.92 -4.02
N GLN A 313 1.56 -29.79 -4.30
CA GLN A 313 0.69 -29.66 -5.48
C GLN A 313 -0.25 -28.43 -5.41
N TRP A 314 -0.67 -28.04 -4.20
CA TRP A 314 -1.52 -26.85 -3.97
C TRP A 314 -0.85 -25.58 -4.52
N PHE A 315 0.45 -25.41 -4.28
CA PHE A 315 1.21 -24.23 -4.72
C PHE A 315 1.21 -24.05 -6.24
N LEU A 316 1.19 -25.16 -6.99
CA LEU A 316 1.13 -25.13 -8.46
C LEU A 316 -0.27 -24.87 -9.00
N THR A 317 -1.31 -25.16 -8.21
CA THR A 317 -2.71 -25.06 -8.62
C THR A 317 -3.27 -23.68 -8.28
N ASP A 318 -3.01 -23.22 -7.06
CA ASP A 318 -3.57 -21.97 -6.53
C ASP A 318 -2.70 -20.75 -6.87
N ASP A 319 -1.40 -20.96 -7.14
CA ASP A 319 -0.41 -19.92 -7.49
C ASP A 319 -0.53 -18.64 -6.62
N PRO A 320 -0.41 -18.75 -5.29
CA PRO A 320 -0.73 -17.67 -4.33
C PRO A 320 0.12 -16.40 -4.50
N PHE A 321 1.27 -16.51 -5.17
CA PHE A 321 2.19 -15.40 -5.41
C PHE A 321 2.38 -15.07 -6.89
N TRP A 322 1.58 -15.68 -7.77
CA TRP A 322 1.71 -15.57 -9.22
C TRP A 322 3.13 -15.87 -9.74
N THR A 323 3.87 -16.79 -9.11
CA THR A 323 5.26 -17.12 -9.45
C THR A 323 5.40 -18.40 -10.26
N VAL A 324 4.34 -19.21 -10.37
CA VAL A 324 4.41 -20.53 -11.04
C VAL A 324 4.81 -20.42 -12.52
N HIS A 325 4.47 -19.33 -13.19
CA HIS A 325 4.86 -19.07 -14.57
C HIS A 325 6.38 -18.94 -14.78
N THR A 326 7.13 -18.57 -13.73
CA THR A 326 8.60 -18.42 -13.78
C THR A 326 9.36 -19.73 -13.57
N LEU A 327 8.69 -20.79 -13.12
CA LEU A 327 9.30 -22.06 -12.75
C LEU A 327 9.59 -22.96 -13.96
N PHE A 328 10.78 -23.57 -13.98
CA PHE A 328 11.15 -24.55 -14.99
C PHE A 328 10.38 -25.88 -14.80
N PRO A 329 10.14 -26.67 -15.87
CA PRO A 329 9.40 -27.93 -15.78
C PRO A 329 9.95 -28.91 -14.74
N LYS A 330 11.28 -29.05 -14.63
CA LYS A 330 11.93 -29.90 -13.61
C LYS A 330 11.60 -29.46 -12.19
N GLN A 331 11.58 -28.15 -11.95
CA GLN A 331 11.28 -27.58 -10.64
C GLN A 331 9.81 -27.82 -10.27
N ARG A 332 8.89 -27.72 -11.23
CA ARG A 332 7.47 -28.06 -11.01
C ARG A 332 7.29 -29.51 -10.60
N HIS A 333 8.02 -30.45 -11.21
CA HIS A 333 7.95 -31.86 -10.82
C HIS A 333 8.50 -32.10 -9.40
N GLN A 334 9.57 -31.40 -9.01
CA GLN A 334 10.10 -31.47 -7.65
C GLN A 334 9.13 -30.91 -6.61
N ILE A 335 8.47 -29.79 -6.92
CA ILE A 335 7.46 -29.16 -6.07
C ILE A 335 6.22 -30.06 -5.95
N ALA A 336 5.75 -30.63 -7.06
CA ALA A 336 4.60 -31.52 -7.06
C ALA A 336 4.80 -32.78 -6.20
N ASN A 337 6.03 -33.24 -5.99
CA ASN A 337 6.35 -34.46 -5.24
C ASN A 337 6.90 -34.17 -3.84
N GLN A 338 6.42 -33.12 -3.17
CA GLN A 338 6.78 -32.82 -1.78
C GLN A 338 5.79 -33.43 -0.79
N SER A 339 6.31 -33.98 0.31
CA SER A 339 5.54 -34.40 1.48
C SER A 339 5.70 -33.39 2.63
N VAL A 340 4.90 -33.55 3.68
CA VAL A 340 5.09 -32.81 4.94
C VAL A 340 6.49 -33.08 5.50
N CYS A 341 7.18 -32.03 5.96
CA CYS A 341 8.55 -32.08 6.43
C CYS A 341 8.61 -32.30 7.95
N SER A 342 9.51 -33.16 8.42
CA SER A 342 9.79 -33.29 9.85
C SER A 342 10.79 -32.24 10.33
N LEU A 343 10.72 -31.89 11.62
CA LEU A 343 11.72 -30.99 12.21
C LEU A 343 13.14 -31.57 12.08
N GLU A 344 13.30 -32.89 12.25
CA GLU A 344 14.59 -33.56 12.13
C GLU A 344 15.23 -33.38 10.74
N GLN A 345 14.44 -33.51 9.66
CA GLN A 345 14.90 -33.33 8.28
C GLN A 345 15.44 -31.91 8.05
N LEU A 346 14.71 -30.91 8.54
CA LEU A 346 15.14 -29.51 8.49
C LEU A 346 16.43 -29.28 9.27
N LEU A 347 16.52 -29.80 10.50
CA LEU A 347 17.69 -29.59 11.36
C LEU A 347 18.95 -30.23 10.76
N LYS A 348 18.83 -31.41 10.12
CA LYS A 348 19.93 -32.02 9.37
C LYS A 348 20.38 -31.15 8.19
N LEU A 349 19.43 -30.58 7.44
CA LEU A 349 19.74 -29.65 6.34
C LEU A 349 20.44 -28.39 6.87
N ALA A 350 19.92 -27.80 7.93
CA ALA A 350 20.52 -26.62 8.55
C ALA A 350 21.91 -26.89 9.12
N SER A 351 22.15 -28.08 9.69
CA SER A 351 23.46 -28.50 10.18
C SER A 351 24.47 -28.68 9.05
N TYR A 352 24.05 -29.17 7.87
CA TYR A 352 24.94 -29.32 6.72
C TYR A 352 25.39 -27.95 6.16
N ASN A 353 24.48 -26.97 6.16
CA ASN A 353 24.72 -25.63 5.63
C ASN A 353 25.20 -24.61 6.70
N ASN A 354 25.33 -25.01 7.97
CA ASN A 354 25.60 -24.11 9.11
C ASN A 354 24.66 -22.89 9.16
N SER A 355 23.38 -23.10 8.85
CA SER A 355 22.38 -22.02 8.82
C SER A 355 21.64 -21.91 10.15
N THR A 356 21.27 -20.69 10.54
CA THR A 356 20.51 -20.49 11.78
C THR A 356 19.05 -20.91 11.59
N VAL A 357 18.43 -21.49 12.61
CA VAL A 357 17.01 -21.91 12.56
C VAL A 357 16.23 -21.21 13.65
N VAL A 358 15.22 -20.43 13.26
CA VAL A 358 14.26 -19.81 14.18
C VAL A 358 13.06 -20.73 14.28
N ILE A 359 12.84 -21.31 15.47
CA ILE A 359 11.74 -22.24 15.71
C ILE A 359 10.61 -21.51 16.40
N ARG A 360 9.44 -21.44 15.76
CA ARG A 360 8.16 -21.05 16.36
C ARG A 360 7.37 -22.30 16.69
N LEU A 361 7.21 -22.59 17.97
CA LEU A 361 6.42 -23.75 18.37
C LEU A 361 4.99 -23.36 18.66
N ARG A 362 4.07 -24.15 18.09
CA ARG A 362 2.66 -24.07 18.43
C ARG A 362 2.35 -25.07 19.53
N ARG A 363 1.73 -24.58 20.60
CA ARG A 363 1.20 -25.45 21.65
C ARG A 363 0.02 -26.26 21.10
N PRO A 364 -0.01 -27.60 21.28
CA PRO A 364 -1.14 -28.42 20.87
C PRO A 364 -2.39 -28.15 21.74
N PRO A 365 -3.60 -28.57 21.31
CA PRO A 365 -4.82 -28.46 22.09
C PRO A 365 -4.77 -29.27 23.40
N LEU A 366 -5.55 -28.86 24.42
CA LEU A 366 -5.59 -29.51 25.75
C LEU A 366 -5.94 -31.00 25.72
N ALA A 367 -6.70 -31.45 24.72
CA ALA A 367 -7.09 -32.85 24.56
C ALA A 367 -5.97 -33.75 24.00
N HIS A 368 -4.83 -33.17 23.60
CA HIS A 368 -3.75 -33.89 22.95
C HIS A 368 -2.88 -34.65 23.97
N PRO A 369 -2.46 -35.90 23.70
CA PRO A 369 -1.65 -36.69 24.64
C PRO A 369 -0.31 -36.03 24.97
N CYS A 370 0.34 -35.40 23.99
CA CYS A 370 1.62 -34.71 24.15
C CYS A 370 1.50 -33.25 24.68
N PHE A 371 0.35 -32.84 25.23
CA PHE A 371 0.15 -31.46 25.69
C PHE A 371 1.16 -30.99 26.74
N HIS A 372 1.65 -31.90 27.59
CA HIS A 372 2.66 -31.59 28.60
C HIS A 372 4.10 -31.93 28.16
N SER A 373 4.28 -32.78 27.14
CA SER A 373 5.59 -33.28 26.71
C SER A 373 6.18 -32.57 25.49
N TRP A 374 5.40 -31.75 24.77
CA TRP A 374 5.80 -31.18 23.47
C TRP A 374 7.16 -30.45 23.47
N ILE A 375 7.53 -29.76 24.54
CA ILE A 375 8.85 -29.12 24.68
C ILE A 375 9.95 -30.18 24.80
N ASN A 376 9.75 -31.23 25.58
CA ASN A 376 10.73 -32.29 25.75
C ASN A 376 10.92 -33.10 24.46
N ASP A 377 9.82 -33.42 23.77
CA ASP A 377 9.85 -34.20 22.52
C ASP A 377 10.59 -33.44 21.41
N THR A 378 10.38 -32.11 21.34
CA THR A 378 11.08 -31.24 20.39
C THR A 378 12.56 -31.09 20.74
N LEU A 379 12.91 -30.92 22.02
CA LEU A 379 14.31 -30.91 22.47
C LEU A 379 15.02 -32.25 22.22
N GLN A 380 14.34 -33.38 22.42
CA GLN A 380 14.89 -34.71 22.13
C GLN A 380 15.17 -34.87 20.64
N THR A 381 14.23 -34.44 19.78
CA THR A 381 14.42 -34.44 18.32
C THR A 381 15.62 -33.59 17.90
N MET A 382 15.82 -32.43 18.56
CA MET A 382 16.98 -31.58 18.31
C MET A 382 18.30 -32.25 18.71
N GLN A 383 18.35 -32.91 19.87
CA GLN A 383 19.53 -33.65 20.31
C GLN A 383 19.87 -34.80 19.35
N GLN A 384 18.85 -35.52 18.85
CA GLN A 384 19.02 -36.60 17.87
C GLN A 384 19.55 -36.10 16.52
N SER A 385 19.13 -34.90 16.09
CA SER A 385 19.56 -34.33 14.81
C SER A 385 21.04 -33.92 14.78
N GLY A 386 21.69 -33.76 15.94
CA GLY A 386 23.11 -33.40 16.06
C GLY A 386 23.45 -31.94 15.73
N ILE A 387 22.45 -31.05 15.63
CA ILE A 387 22.68 -29.64 15.31
C ILE A 387 23.43 -28.91 16.44
N GLN A 388 24.31 -27.98 16.08
CA GLN A 388 24.94 -27.08 17.05
C GLN A 388 23.88 -26.19 17.68
N GLN A 389 23.76 -26.24 19.02
CA GLN A 389 22.75 -25.50 19.77
C GLN A 389 22.83 -23.98 19.54
N SER A 390 24.03 -23.44 19.27
CA SER A 390 24.27 -22.02 18.98
C SER A 390 23.59 -21.51 17.70
N LEU A 391 23.20 -22.40 16.78
CA LEU A 391 22.53 -22.05 15.53
C LEU A 391 21.00 -21.97 15.67
N VAL A 392 20.45 -22.46 16.79
CA VAL A 392 19.00 -22.52 16.97
C VAL A 392 18.50 -21.41 17.87
N ILE A 393 17.52 -20.66 17.37
CA ILE A 393 16.83 -19.59 18.07
C ILE A 393 15.50 -20.15 18.57
N TRP A 394 15.39 -20.26 19.90
CA TRP A 394 14.25 -20.78 20.61
C TRP A 394 13.31 -19.66 21.01
N THR A 395 12.13 -19.59 20.39
CA THR A 395 11.16 -18.50 20.59
C THR A 395 10.16 -18.68 21.75
N PRO A 396 9.74 -19.90 22.16
CA PRO A 396 8.74 -20.04 23.21
C PRO A 396 9.18 -19.44 24.55
N ASP A 397 8.24 -18.71 25.16
CA ASP A 397 8.39 -18.13 26.51
C ASP A 397 8.12 -19.15 27.64
N ASP A 398 7.53 -20.30 27.30
CA ASP A 398 7.19 -21.36 28.25
C ASP A 398 8.42 -22.18 28.69
N ASP A 399 8.45 -22.55 29.97
CA ASP A 399 9.45 -23.46 30.58
C ASP A 399 10.92 -23.14 30.24
N ARG A 400 11.25 -21.86 30.03
CA ARG A 400 12.62 -21.40 29.68
C ARG A 400 13.69 -21.92 30.63
N MET A 401 13.37 -22.04 31.93
CA MET A 401 14.31 -22.55 32.93
C MET A 401 14.65 -24.03 32.68
N GLN A 402 13.71 -24.83 32.23
CA GLN A 402 13.93 -26.23 31.85
C GLN A 402 14.72 -26.32 30.56
N VAL A 403 14.37 -25.51 29.54
CA VAL A 403 15.10 -25.45 28.27
C VAL A 403 16.57 -25.06 28.48
N LYS A 404 16.83 -24.05 29.32
CA LYS A 404 18.21 -23.62 29.66
C LYS A 404 19.00 -24.71 30.39
N LYS A 405 18.36 -25.50 31.26
CA LYS A 405 19.01 -26.63 31.96
C LYS A 405 19.37 -27.76 30.99
N THR A 406 18.45 -28.10 30.09
CA THR A 406 18.61 -29.22 29.15
C THR A 406 19.51 -28.87 27.96
N ALA A 407 19.46 -27.64 27.47
CA ALA A 407 20.17 -27.18 26.28
C ALA A 407 20.64 -25.71 26.46
N PRO A 408 21.72 -25.48 27.22
CA PRO A 408 22.20 -24.13 27.52
C PRO A 408 22.75 -23.39 26.30
N GLY A 409 23.12 -24.08 25.22
CA GLY A 409 23.64 -23.46 24.01
C GLY A 409 22.60 -22.80 23.11
N LEU A 410 21.30 -22.96 23.41
CA LEU A 410 20.21 -22.39 22.60
C LEU A 410 20.09 -20.89 22.78
N ILE A 411 19.92 -20.16 21.67
CA ILE A 411 19.69 -18.73 21.72
C ILE A 411 18.23 -18.49 22.09
N GLN A 412 17.98 -17.99 23.30
CA GLN A 412 16.64 -17.64 23.75
C GLN A 412 16.17 -16.34 23.09
N ALA A 413 15.00 -16.41 22.45
CA ALA A 413 14.28 -15.27 21.90
C ALA A 413 12.85 -15.21 22.47
N SER A 414 12.26 -14.02 22.55
CA SER A 414 10.85 -13.82 22.90
C SER A 414 10.05 -13.24 21.74
N LEU A 415 8.76 -13.60 21.70
CA LEU A 415 7.77 -13.10 20.76
C LEU A 415 6.97 -11.91 21.31
N GLU A 416 7.10 -11.63 22.60
CA GLU A 416 6.39 -10.54 23.27
C GLU A 416 7.27 -9.30 23.37
N LYS A 417 6.68 -8.13 23.10
CA LYS A 417 7.36 -6.85 23.30
C LYS A 417 7.55 -6.61 24.80
N ARG A 418 8.81 -6.65 25.26
CA ARG A 418 9.21 -6.39 26.64
C ARG A 418 10.30 -5.32 26.72
N SER A 419 10.46 -4.71 27.89
CA SER A 419 11.49 -3.69 28.09
C SER A 419 12.90 -4.30 28.07
N PRO A 420 13.93 -3.56 27.61
CA PRO A 420 15.30 -4.06 27.59
C PRO A 420 15.79 -4.60 28.93
N GLN A 421 15.36 -3.96 30.03
CA GLN A 421 15.72 -4.35 31.40
C GLN A 421 15.15 -5.73 31.77
N SER A 422 13.88 -5.98 31.48
CA SER A 422 13.24 -7.29 31.71
C SER A 422 13.86 -8.39 30.86
N LEU A 423 14.20 -8.08 29.60
CA LEU A 423 14.86 -9.03 28.70
C LEU A 423 16.25 -9.44 29.22
N HIS A 424 17.00 -8.50 29.80
CA HIS A 424 18.28 -8.81 30.42
C HIS A 424 18.14 -9.65 31.70
N GLN A 425 17.13 -9.40 32.53
CA GLN A 425 16.84 -10.21 33.72
C GLN A 425 16.54 -11.67 33.32
N ASP A 426 15.80 -11.85 32.23
CA ASP A 426 15.46 -13.18 31.70
C ASP A 426 16.60 -13.81 30.88
N GLY A 427 17.71 -13.11 30.67
CA GLY A 427 18.85 -13.56 29.85
C GLY A 427 18.49 -13.77 28.37
N ILE A 428 17.55 -12.97 27.85
CA ILE A 428 17.10 -13.00 26.46
C ILE A 428 17.98 -12.06 25.63
N SER A 429 18.57 -12.60 24.55
CA SER A 429 19.48 -11.85 23.67
C SER A 429 18.85 -11.50 22.31
N ARG A 430 17.70 -12.11 21.98
CA ARG A 430 16.99 -11.91 20.72
C ARG A 430 15.51 -11.61 20.95
N LEU A 431 14.94 -10.80 20.08
CA LEU A 431 13.52 -10.48 20.07
C LEU A 431 12.99 -10.71 18.66
N VAL A 432 11.85 -11.38 18.53
CA VAL A 432 11.19 -11.64 17.25
C VAL A 432 9.82 -10.98 17.31
N LEU A 433 9.66 -9.83 16.64
CA LEU A 433 8.41 -9.07 16.67
C LEU A 433 7.86 -8.87 15.27
N ARG A 434 6.56 -8.55 15.23
CA ARG A 434 5.97 -8.04 14.00
C ARG A 434 6.47 -6.63 13.72
N TYR A 435 6.66 -6.25 12.46
CA TYR A 435 7.23 -4.95 12.10
C TYR A 435 6.40 -3.75 12.59
N ASN A 436 5.08 -3.91 12.75
CA ASN A 436 4.18 -2.85 13.25
C ASN A 436 4.29 -2.61 14.76
N GLN A 437 4.88 -3.54 15.52
CA GLN A 437 4.98 -3.43 16.99
C GLN A 437 6.20 -2.60 17.46
N ALA A 438 7.14 -2.30 16.56
CA ALA A 438 8.40 -1.66 16.89
C ALA A 438 8.60 -0.35 16.12
N SER A 439 8.78 0.76 16.83
CA SER A 439 9.10 2.04 16.22
C SER A 439 10.60 2.18 15.91
N ALA A 440 10.96 3.06 14.97
CA ALA A 440 12.36 3.32 14.62
C ALA A 440 13.23 3.82 15.80
N GLN A 441 12.63 4.41 16.83
CA GLN A 441 13.35 4.81 18.05
C GLN A 441 13.62 3.58 18.92
N GLU A 442 12.60 2.76 19.17
CA GLU A 442 12.73 1.54 19.96
C GLU A 442 13.73 0.55 19.33
N ILE A 443 13.73 0.41 18.00
CA ILE A 443 14.71 -0.44 17.29
C ILE A 443 16.14 0.01 17.60
N ARG A 444 16.38 1.33 17.67
CA ARG A 444 17.69 1.89 18.01
C ARG A 444 18.03 1.62 19.47
N ASP A 445 17.08 1.77 20.38
CA ASP A 445 17.26 1.51 21.81
C ASP A 445 17.59 0.03 22.06
N PHE A 446 16.89 -0.90 21.42
CA PHE A 446 17.20 -2.34 21.52
C PHE A 446 18.61 -2.65 21.00
N SER A 447 18.97 -2.06 19.87
CA SER A 447 20.29 -2.27 19.29
C SER A 447 21.42 -1.67 20.14
N GLN A 448 21.20 -0.53 20.82
CA GLN A 448 22.16 0.04 21.77
C GLN A 448 22.35 -0.84 23.02
N ASN A 449 21.30 -1.54 23.45
CA ASN A 449 21.36 -2.49 24.57
C ASN A 449 21.85 -3.89 24.15
N ASN A 450 22.46 -4.05 22.96
CA ASN A 450 22.95 -5.33 22.42
C ASN A 450 21.89 -6.43 22.27
N ILE A 451 20.61 -6.06 22.15
CA ILE A 451 19.51 -6.99 21.88
C ILE A 451 19.31 -7.07 20.36
N LYS A 452 19.42 -8.28 19.80
CA LYS A 452 19.26 -8.52 18.36
C LYS A 452 17.77 -8.65 18.03
N LEU A 453 17.26 -7.72 17.22
CA LEU A 453 15.86 -7.68 16.82
C LEU A 453 15.65 -8.33 15.44
N THR A 454 14.69 -9.23 15.35
CA THR A 454 14.17 -9.83 14.11
C THR A 454 12.76 -9.33 13.86
N LEU A 455 12.51 -8.69 12.73
CA LEU A 455 11.18 -8.20 12.35
C LEU A 455 10.57 -9.04 11.23
N PHE A 456 9.30 -9.40 11.36
CA PHE A 456 8.53 -10.15 10.36
C PHE A 456 7.15 -9.51 10.13
N SER A 457 6.46 -9.72 9.02
CA SER A 457 6.94 -10.25 7.74
C SER A 457 7.32 -9.08 6.83
N VAL A 458 8.52 -9.11 6.23
CA VAL A 458 9.01 -8.04 5.35
C VAL A 458 9.28 -8.62 3.98
N ASN A 459 8.48 -8.25 2.99
CA ASN A 459 8.57 -8.73 1.61
C ASN A 459 9.00 -7.60 0.66
N GLU A 460 8.65 -6.35 0.97
CA GLU A 460 8.90 -5.20 0.10
C GLU A 460 10.27 -4.53 0.32
N PRO A 461 10.96 -4.09 -0.76
CA PRO A 461 12.25 -3.39 -0.68
C PRO A 461 12.21 -2.06 0.08
N TRP A 462 11.12 -1.32 -0.03
CA TRP A 462 10.98 -0.01 0.64
C TRP A 462 10.94 -0.18 2.16
N LEU A 463 10.17 -1.16 2.65
CA LEU A 463 10.06 -1.48 4.07
C LEU A 463 11.38 -1.99 4.62
N TYR A 464 12.05 -2.89 3.88
CA TYR A 464 13.40 -3.34 4.21
C TYR A 464 14.39 -2.17 4.35
N SER A 465 14.31 -1.17 3.48
CA SER A 465 15.17 0.01 3.52
C SER A 465 14.92 0.86 4.77
N VAL A 466 13.65 1.11 5.12
CA VAL A 466 13.27 1.85 6.33
C VAL A 466 13.77 1.16 7.60
N LEU A 467 13.62 -0.17 7.67
CA LEU A 467 14.08 -0.96 8.81
C LEU A 467 15.62 -1.03 8.88
N TRP A 468 16.30 -1.08 7.73
CA TRP A 468 17.75 -0.98 7.66
C TRP A 468 18.23 0.37 8.18
N CYS A 469 17.65 1.48 7.72
CA CYS A 469 17.93 2.82 8.24
C CYS A 469 17.66 2.92 9.76
N SER A 470 16.65 2.19 10.27
CA SER A 470 16.37 2.15 11.72
C SER A 470 17.39 1.34 12.52
N GLY A 471 18.23 0.53 11.86
CA GLY A 471 19.30 -0.24 12.49
C GLY A 471 18.87 -1.61 13.00
N VAL A 472 17.87 -2.24 12.36
CA VAL A 472 17.43 -3.61 12.67
C VAL A 472 18.56 -4.63 12.44
N SER A 473 18.61 -5.70 13.23
CA SER A 473 19.64 -6.75 13.10
C SER A 473 19.29 -7.78 12.02
N SER A 474 18.05 -8.26 12.02
CA SER A 474 17.56 -9.26 11.07
C SER A 474 16.11 -8.99 10.65
N VAL A 475 15.75 -9.46 9.47
CA VAL A 475 14.37 -9.45 8.97
C VAL A 475 13.97 -10.84 8.52
N SER A 476 12.72 -11.22 8.75
CA SER A 476 12.13 -12.44 8.23
C SER A 476 11.27 -12.11 7.01
N SER A 477 11.48 -12.85 5.93
CA SER A 477 10.89 -12.56 4.61
C SER A 477 10.47 -13.82 3.88
N GLU A 478 9.33 -13.77 3.23
CA GLU A 478 8.86 -14.81 2.31
C GLU A 478 9.54 -14.68 0.93
N ALA A 479 10.10 -13.50 0.63
CA ALA A 479 10.82 -13.14 -0.60
C ALA A 479 12.31 -12.81 -0.35
N PRO A 480 13.13 -13.77 0.13
CA PRO A 480 14.56 -13.52 0.32
C PRO A 480 15.25 -13.11 -0.99
N HIS A 481 14.72 -13.54 -2.14
CA HIS A 481 15.24 -13.22 -3.47
C HIS A 481 15.07 -11.77 -3.90
N ILE A 482 14.10 -11.05 -3.34
CA ILE A 482 13.89 -9.62 -3.61
C ILE A 482 14.81 -8.82 -2.69
N LEU A 483 14.78 -9.11 -1.39
CA LEU A 483 15.54 -8.36 -0.38
C LEU A 483 17.06 -8.50 -0.54
N LYS A 484 17.54 -9.69 -0.94
CA LYS A 484 18.98 -9.91 -1.16
C LYS A 484 19.52 -9.11 -2.35
N LYS A 485 18.69 -8.74 -3.33
CA LYS A 485 19.09 -7.92 -4.48
C LYS A 485 19.26 -6.44 -4.14
N VAL A 486 18.74 -5.97 -3.00
CA VAL A 486 18.86 -4.56 -2.57
C VAL A 486 20.28 -4.32 -2.02
N PRO A 487 21.17 -3.59 -2.73
CA PRO A 487 22.56 -3.44 -2.31
C PRO A 487 22.75 -2.29 -1.30
N TYR A 488 21.86 -1.31 -1.33
CA TYR A 488 21.84 -0.14 -0.44
C TYR A 488 20.38 0.24 -0.11
N PRO A 489 20.10 0.88 1.03
CA PRO A 489 18.75 1.33 1.36
C PRO A 489 18.22 2.27 0.29
N ILE A 490 17.05 1.95 -0.24
CA ILE A 490 16.35 2.83 -1.18
C ILE A 490 15.98 4.11 -0.41
N TRP A 491 16.21 5.27 -1.03
CA TRP A 491 15.89 6.58 -0.47
C TRP A 491 16.78 7.06 0.71
N LEU A 492 17.99 6.50 0.86
CA LEU A 492 18.99 7.08 1.74
C LEU A 492 19.42 8.46 1.21
N MET A 493 19.20 9.51 2.00
CA MET A 493 19.57 10.89 1.64
C MET A 493 20.27 11.59 2.80
N ARG A 494 21.30 12.37 2.49
CA ARG A 494 21.96 13.19 3.53
C ARG A 494 21.03 14.31 3.99
N PRO A 495 21.00 14.67 5.28
CA PRO A 495 20.17 15.77 5.77
C PRO A 495 20.40 17.10 5.03
N LYS A 496 21.65 17.38 4.63
CA LYS A 496 22.01 18.59 3.85
C LYS A 496 21.45 18.55 2.43
N GLU A 497 21.51 17.39 1.77
CA GLU A 497 20.98 17.21 0.41
C GLU A 497 19.46 17.32 0.41
N TYR A 498 18.80 16.70 1.39
CA TYR A 498 17.36 16.83 1.58
C TYR A 498 16.94 18.30 1.81
N CYS A 499 17.67 19.02 2.68
CA CYS A 499 17.42 20.45 2.92
C CYS A 499 17.61 21.29 1.65
N MET A 500 18.67 21.05 0.87
CA MET A 500 18.88 21.76 -0.41
C MET A 500 17.78 21.45 -1.44
N LEU A 501 17.39 20.18 -1.56
CA LEU A 501 16.31 19.76 -2.45
C LEU A 501 14.99 20.44 -2.08
N TRP A 502 14.65 20.43 -0.78
CA TRP A 502 13.46 21.09 -0.26
C TRP A 502 13.49 22.61 -0.54
N VAL A 503 14.55 23.32 -0.14
CA VAL A 503 14.67 24.77 -0.35
C VAL A 503 14.61 25.14 -1.83
N SER A 504 15.28 24.37 -2.70
CA SER A 504 15.26 24.62 -4.14
C SER A 504 13.88 24.37 -4.76
N ALA A 505 13.17 23.32 -4.34
CA ALA A 505 11.81 23.03 -4.79
C ALA A 505 10.84 24.15 -4.37
N ASP A 506 10.93 24.64 -3.14
CA ASP A 506 10.09 25.71 -2.62
C ASP A 506 10.37 27.05 -3.32
N LEU A 507 11.64 27.40 -3.55
CA LEU A 507 12.02 28.60 -4.30
C LEU A 507 11.55 28.55 -5.75
N LEU A 508 11.70 27.39 -6.42
CA LEU A 508 11.22 27.19 -7.78
C LEU A 508 9.70 27.31 -7.85
N SER A 509 8.99 26.66 -6.94
CA SER A 509 7.54 26.77 -6.79
C SER A 509 7.11 28.22 -6.66
N PHE A 510 7.74 28.96 -5.75
CA PHE A 510 7.44 30.37 -5.50
C PHE A 510 7.67 31.25 -6.75
N ALA A 511 8.80 31.05 -7.44
CA ALA A 511 9.10 31.78 -8.68
C ALA A 511 8.09 31.49 -9.80
N VAL A 512 7.70 30.22 -9.97
CA VAL A 512 6.69 29.80 -10.96
C VAL A 512 5.33 30.41 -10.64
N VAL A 513 4.89 30.36 -9.39
CA VAL A 513 3.62 30.94 -8.96
C VAL A 513 3.60 32.45 -9.24
N ILE A 514 4.64 33.19 -8.84
CA ILE A 514 4.73 34.63 -9.12
C ILE A 514 4.72 34.90 -10.62
N GLY A 515 5.49 34.14 -11.41
CA GLY A 515 5.53 34.25 -12.86
C GLY A 515 4.15 34.07 -13.48
N ILE A 516 3.37 33.09 -13.01
CA ILE A 516 1.99 32.84 -13.45
C ILE A 516 1.07 34.00 -13.12
N PHE A 517 1.13 34.55 -11.89
CA PHE A 517 0.29 35.70 -11.50
C PHE A 517 0.65 36.97 -12.30
N ILE A 518 1.95 37.24 -12.54
CA ILE A 518 2.40 38.37 -13.36
C ILE A 518 1.95 38.18 -14.82
N PHE A 519 2.18 37.01 -15.39
CA PHE A 519 1.80 36.71 -16.77
C PHE A 519 0.30 36.88 -17.00
N GLN A 520 -0.51 36.39 -16.06
CA GLN A 520 -1.95 36.56 -16.17
C GLN A 520 -2.38 38.02 -16.00
N LYS A 521 -1.81 38.76 -15.05
CA LYS A 521 -2.06 40.21 -14.92
C LYS A 521 -1.73 40.95 -16.22
N TYR A 522 -0.61 40.61 -16.85
CA TYR A 522 -0.22 41.17 -18.16
C TYR A 522 -1.24 40.82 -19.25
N ARG A 523 -1.66 39.56 -19.33
CA ARG A 523 -2.67 39.08 -20.28
C ARG A 523 -4.01 39.81 -20.12
N THR A 524 -4.50 40.03 -18.89
CA THR A 524 -5.76 40.76 -18.66
C THR A 524 -5.62 42.26 -18.92
N SER A 525 -4.48 42.86 -18.59
CA SER A 525 -4.19 44.26 -18.92
C SER A 525 -4.13 44.49 -20.43
N GLY A 526 -3.55 43.55 -21.19
CA GLY A 526 -3.55 43.58 -22.66
C GLY A 526 -4.94 43.37 -23.28
N MET A 527 -5.86 42.68 -22.60
CA MET A 527 -7.28 42.62 -23.03
C MET A 527 -8.05 43.89 -22.67
N ARG A 528 -7.76 44.53 -21.53
CA ARG A 528 -8.37 45.81 -21.14
C ARG A 528 -7.93 46.98 -22.02
N SER A 529 -6.76 46.89 -22.66
CA SER A 529 -6.29 47.90 -23.64
C SER A 529 -6.99 47.81 -24.99
N TYR A 530 -7.70 46.70 -25.29
CA TYR A 530 -8.61 46.66 -26.43
C TYR A 530 -9.97 47.18 -25.98
N ASN A 531 -10.22 48.44 -26.29
CA ASN A 531 -11.52 49.05 -26.07
C ASN A 531 -12.59 48.22 -26.85
N PRO A 532 -13.69 47.75 -26.26
CA PRO A 532 -14.72 47.00 -26.98
C PRO A 532 -15.24 47.75 -28.22
N GLU A 533 -15.20 49.09 -28.18
CA GLU A 533 -15.50 49.96 -29.32
C GLU A 533 -14.49 49.82 -30.47
N GLN A 534 -13.19 49.64 -30.19
CA GLN A 534 -12.16 49.42 -31.21
C GLN A 534 -12.28 48.05 -31.88
N ILE A 535 -12.74 47.02 -31.16
CA ILE A 535 -13.02 45.69 -31.74
C ILE A 535 -14.27 45.75 -32.63
N MET A 536 -15.33 46.46 -32.21
CA MET A 536 -16.50 46.70 -33.06
C MET A 536 -16.15 47.51 -34.32
N LEU A 537 -15.33 48.55 -34.19
CA LEU A 537 -14.91 49.40 -35.32
C LEU A 537 -13.97 48.65 -36.28
N SER A 538 -13.03 47.85 -35.78
CA SER A 538 -12.12 47.06 -36.62
C SER A 538 -12.82 45.86 -37.29
N ALA A 539 -13.82 45.25 -36.63
CA ALA A 539 -14.66 44.20 -37.23
C ALA A 539 -15.65 44.76 -38.26
N ALA A 540 -16.15 45.98 -38.08
CA ALA A 540 -17.00 46.65 -39.07
C ALA A 540 -16.22 47.10 -40.32
N VAL A 541 -14.92 47.39 -40.19
CA VAL A 541 -14.07 47.89 -41.28
C VAL A 541 -13.42 46.76 -42.11
N ARG A 542 -13.42 45.51 -41.65
CA ARG A 542 -12.92 44.35 -42.43
C ARG A 542 -13.92 43.20 -42.48
N ARG A 543 -14.87 43.26 -43.42
CA ARG A 543 -15.40 42.09 -44.14
C ARG A 543 -16.35 42.51 -45.29
N SER A 544 -15.76 42.83 -46.44
CA SER A 544 -16.35 42.42 -47.72
C SER A 544 -15.50 41.27 -48.26
N SER A 545 -15.71 40.06 -47.75
CA SER A 545 -15.33 38.86 -48.48
C SER A 545 -16.39 37.80 -48.24
N ARG A 546 -16.98 37.39 -49.35
CA ARG A 546 -17.82 36.19 -49.51
C ARG A 546 -17.14 34.99 -48.82
N ASP A 547 -17.95 34.04 -48.38
CA ASP A 547 -17.61 32.77 -47.71
C ASP A 547 -17.65 32.76 -46.18
N ILE A 548 -18.85 32.96 -45.63
CA ILE A 548 -19.22 32.31 -44.36
C ILE A 548 -20.59 31.66 -44.56
N ASN A 549 -20.61 30.35 -44.73
CA ASN A 549 -21.83 29.54 -44.67
C ASN A 549 -22.38 29.56 -43.24
N VAL A 550 -23.13 30.62 -42.91
CA VAL A 550 -23.95 30.68 -41.70
C VAL A 550 -25.26 29.97 -42.00
N MET A 551 -25.40 28.73 -41.53
CA MET A 551 -26.69 28.04 -41.47
C MET A 551 -27.61 28.82 -40.51
N LYS A 552 -28.56 29.57 -41.08
CA LYS A 552 -29.66 30.21 -40.35
C LYS A 552 -30.82 29.22 -40.27
N GLU A 553 -30.95 28.50 -39.17
CA GLU A 553 -32.25 27.88 -38.86
C GLU A 553 -33.19 28.98 -38.35
N LYS A 554 -34.17 29.35 -39.20
CA LYS A 554 -35.34 30.14 -38.81
C LYS A 554 -36.28 29.21 -38.04
N LEU A 555 -36.40 29.38 -36.73
CA LEU A 555 -37.57 28.89 -36.00
C LEU A 555 -38.75 29.82 -36.33
N ILE A 556 -39.60 29.37 -37.26
CA ILE A 556 -40.89 29.99 -37.57
C ILE A 556 -41.89 29.48 -36.53
N PHE A 557 -42.34 30.34 -35.61
CA PHE A 557 -43.59 30.10 -34.90
C PHE A 557 -44.73 30.67 -35.76
N SER A 558 -45.60 29.78 -36.24
CA SER A 558 -46.81 30.09 -37.00
C SER A 558 -48.07 29.90 -36.14
N GLY A 559 -48.96 30.90 -36.16
CA GLY A 559 -50.39 30.79 -35.80
C GLY A 559 -50.74 31.41 -34.44
N GLN A 560 -50.83 32.74 -34.32
CA GLN A 560 -51.95 33.67 -34.57
C GLN A 560 -52.89 33.92 -33.37
N PRO A 561 -53.23 35.19 -33.08
CA PRO A 561 -54.13 35.60 -31.99
C PRO A 561 -55.56 35.81 -32.48
N GLN A 562 -56.55 35.46 -31.66
CA GLN A 562 -57.79 36.23 -31.45
C GLN A 562 -58.22 36.09 -30.00
#